data_AF-A0A2X5NP30-F1
#
_entry.id   AF-A0A2X5NP30-F1
#
_cell.length_a   1.000
_cell.length_b   1.000
_cell.length_c   1.000
_cell.angle_alpha   90.00
_cell.angle_beta   90.00
_cell.angle_gamma   90.00
#
_symmetry.space_group_name_H-M   'P 1'
#
loop_
_entity.id
_entity.type
_entity.pdbx_description
1 polymer ?
#
loop_
_entity_poly.entity_id
_entity_poly.type
_entity_poly.pdbx_seq_one_letter_code
_entity_poly.pdbx_strand_id
1 'polypeptide(L)'
;MEQLTTIFITTFHWLTDAAHWSGESGLLQRITEHAWYVSVSIVIATAIGVPVGIFLGYRPKITFLFINPFNTGHAIPSQGLILLFILLIGFNDVPIFIALVAMSIPPIVTNTYAGIFYADKRLCKSQAAMYRPHPRHTEAEAADIG
;
A
#
# COMPACT_ATOMS: atom_id res chain seq x y z
N MET A 1 3.18 -39.35 -6.39
CA MET A 1 1.77 -39.07 -6.04
C MET A 1 1.51 -39.28 -4.55
N GLU A 2 2.03 -40.34 -3.92
CA GLU A 2 1.76 -40.67 -2.49
C GLU A 2 2.28 -39.66 -1.45
N GLN A 3 3.43 -39.01 -1.70
CA GLN A 3 3.94 -37.96 -0.80
C GLN A 3 3.03 -36.73 -0.74
N LEU A 4 2.50 -36.30 -1.90
CA LEU A 4 1.64 -35.12 -1.97
C LEU A 4 0.35 -35.37 -1.18
N THR A 5 -0.30 -36.52 -1.39
CA THR A 5 -1.53 -36.88 -0.66
C THR A 5 -1.29 -36.95 0.84
N THR A 6 -0.14 -37.48 1.28
CA THR A 6 0.22 -37.53 2.69
C THR A 6 0.40 -36.13 3.28
N ILE A 7 1.15 -35.25 2.61
CA ILE A 7 1.36 -33.86 3.04
C ILE A 7 0.04 -33.09 3.14
N PHE A 8 -0.86 -33.25 2.16
CA PHE A 8 -2.15 -32.59 2.19
C PHE A 8 -3.01 -33.07 3.36
N ILE A 9 -3.10 -34.38 3.59
CA ILE A 9 -3.92 -34.96 4.66
C ILE A 9 -3.36 -34.59 6.03
N THR A 10 -2.03 -34.67 6.23
CA THR A 10 -1.41 -34.31 7.51
C THR A 10 -1.52 -32.81 7.80
N THR A 11 -1.35 -31.96 6.79
CA THR A 11 -1.56 -30.51 6.95
C THR A 11 -3.00 -30.18 7.28
N PHE A 12 -3.97 -30.85 6.63
CA PHE A 12 -5.39 -30.65 6.92
C PHE A 12 -5.75 -31.12 8.32
N HIS A 13 -5.22 -32.26 8.77
CA HIS A 13 -5.38 -32.73 10.15
C HIS A 13 -4.75 -31.77 11.16
N TRP A 14 -3.53 -31.30 10.91
CA TRP A 14 -2.86 -30.33 11.77
C TRP A 14 -3.66 -29.02 11.87
N LEU A 15 -4.19 -28.54 10.73
CA LEU A 15 -5.00 -27.33 10.65
C LEU A 15 -6.39 -27.50 11.29
N THR A 16 -6.95 -28.70 11.36
CA THR A 16 -8.28 -28.93 11.95
C THR A 16 -8.24 -29.29 13.43
N ASP A 17 -7.04 -29.54 13.97
CA ASP A 17 -6.83 -29.84 15.37
C ASP A 17 -6.89 -28.55 16.23
N ALA A 18 -7.91 -28.47 17.08
CA ALA A 18 -8.16 -27.32 17.97
C ALA A 18 -6.99 -27.00 18.92
N ALA A 19 -6.12 -27.98 19.19
CA ALA A 19 -4.92 -27.80 20.00
C ALA A 19 -3.89 -26.86 19.35
N HIS A 20 -3.86 -26.73 18.02
CA HIS A 20 -2.95 -25.81 17.32
C HIS A 20 -3.51 -24.39 17.19
N TRP A 21 -4.81 -24.20 17.36
CA TRP A 21 -5.45 -22.88 17.30
C TRP A 21 -5.35 -22.11 18.61
N SER A 22 -5.45 -22.81 19.73
CA SER A 22 -5.53 -22.25 21.07
C SER A 22 -4.27 -22.55 21.89
N GLY A 23 -3.88 -21.62 22.76
CA GLY A 23 -2.68 -21.73 23.60
C GLY A 23 -1.65 -20.62 23.35
N GLU A 24 -0.61 -20.59 24.19
CA GLU A 24 0.43 -19.55 24.22
C GLU A 24 1.28 -19.49 22.94
N SER A 25 1.34 -20.60 22.20
CA SER A 25 1.96 -20.68 20.88
C SER A 25 0.97 -21.01 19.76
N GLY A 26 -0.33 -20.85 20.00
CA GLY A 26 -1.38 -21.16 19.04
C GLY A 26 -1.38 -20.21 17.82
N LEU A 27 -1.96 -20.67 16.72
CA LEU A 27 -2.11 -19.89 15.48
C LEU A 27 -2.76 -18.53 15.74
N LEU A 28 -3.82 -18.47 16.55
CA LEU A 28 -4.53 -17.22 16.83
C LEU A 28 -3.62 -16.20 17.50
N GLN A 29 -2.86 -16.62 18.51
CA GLN A 29 -1.92 -15.74 19.22
C GLN A 29 -0.86 -15.20 18.26
N ARG A 30 -0.26 -16.05 17.41
CA ARG A 30 0.76 -15.62 16.44
C ARG A 30 0.21 -14.69 15.37
N ILE A 31 -1.02 -14.93 14.91
CA ILE A 31 -1.71 -14.03 13.97
C ILE A 31 -1.97 -12.68 14.65
N THR A 32 -2.41 -12.67 15.91
CA THR A 32 -2.66 -11.43 16.66
C THR A 32 -1.37 -10.65 16.90
N GLU A 33 -0.29 -11.31 17.29
CA GLU A 33 1.04 -10.70 17.43
C GLU A 33 1.48 -10.08 16.10
N HIS A 34 1.40 -10.84 15.00
CA HIS A 34 1.77 -10.32 13.68
C HIS A 34 0.90 -9.14 13.27
N ALA A 35 -0.42 -9.22 13.48
CA ALA A 35 -1.34 -8.12 13.23
C ALA A 35 -0.99 -6.89 14.07
N TRP A 36 -0.59 -7.08 15.33
CA TRP A 36 -0.13 -5.99 16.21
C TRP A 36 1.12 -5.30 15.64
N TYR A 37 2.16 -6.06 15.29
CA TYR A 37 3.39 -5.53 14.68
C TYR A 37 3.12 -4.72 13.41
N VAL A 38 2.27 -5.26 12.53
CA VAL A 38 1.90 -4.62 11.27
C VAL A 38 1.06 -3.36 11.51
N SER A 39 0.07 -3.42 12.41
CA SER A 39 -0.80 -2.29 12.72
C SER A 39 -0.01 -1.10 13.25
N VAL A 40 0.87 -1.32 14.22
CA VAL A 40 1.73 -0.27 14.80
C VAL A 40 2.63 0.33 13.72
N SER A 41 3.25 -0.53 12.90
CA SER A 41 4.14 -0.08 11.82
C SER A 41 3.40 0.76 10.77
N ILE A 42 2.19 0.35 10.38
CA ILE A 42 1.35 1.09 9.43
C ILE A 42 0.92 2.42 10.01
N VAL A 43 0.55 2.50 11.28
CA VAL A 43 0.15 3.77 11.91
C VAL A 43 1.31 4.77 11.88
N ILE A 44 2.51 4.34 12.26
CA ILE A 44 3.71 5.19 12.21
C ILE A 44 4.05 5.58 10.77
N ALA A 45 4.05 4.62 9.85
CA ALA A 45 4.33 4.88 8.44
C ALA A 45 3.28 5.80 7.80
N THR A 46 2.02 5.72 8.23
CA THR A 46 0.93 6.60 7.77
C THR A 46 1.12 8.01 8.30
N ALA A 47 1.45 8.15 9.59
CA ALA A 47 1.71 9.44 10.21
C ALA A 47 2.84 10.22 9.53
N ILE A 48 3.81 9.53 8.92
CA ILE A 48 4.92 10.13 8.16
C ILE A 48 4.58 10.23 6.67
N GLY A 49 4.09 9.14 6.08
CA GLY A 49 3.89 8.98 4.65
C GLY A 49 2.73 9.82 4.09
N VAL A 50 1.67 10.04 4.87
CA VAL A 50 0.54 10.89 4.44
C VAL A 50 0.95 12.36 4.33
N PRO A 51 1.57 13.01 5.35
CA PRO A 51 2.07 14.37 5.20
C PRO A 51 3.06 14.53 4.05
N VAL A 52 3.98 13.57 3.89
CA VAL A 52 4.96 13.58 2.78
C VAL A 52 4.24 13.46 1.44
N GLY A 53 3.30 12.53 1.30
CA GLY A 53 2.51 12.34 0.08
C GLY A 53 1.65 13.56 -0.29
N ILE A 54 1.07 14.23 0.70
CA ILE A 54 0.35 15.50 0.52
C ILE A 54 1.29 16.59 0.01
N PHE A 55 2.46 16.76 0.66
CA PHE A 55 3.44 17.77 0.27
C PHE A 55 3.96 17.58 -1.16
N LEU A 56 4.19 16.32 -1.57
CA LEU A 56 4.56 15.97 -2.94
C LEU A 56 3.44 16.25 -3.94
N GLY A 57 2.18 15.97 -3.57
CA GLY A 57 0.99 16.25 -4.38
C GLY A 57 0.87 17.71 -4.83
N TYR A 58 1.26 18.66 -3.99
CA TYR A 58 1.26 20.09 -4.34
C TYR A 58 2.38 20.50 -5.31
N ARG A 59 3.46 19.72 -5.44
CA ARG A 59 4.62 20.05 -6.29
C ARG A 59 4.91 18.94 -7.32
N PRO A 60 4.11 18.83 -8.39
CA PRO A 60 4.21 17.73 -9.36
C PRO A 60 5.57 17.63 -10.05
N LYS A 61 6.33 18.73 -10.17
CA LYS A 61 7.68 18.74 -10.76
C LYS A 61 8.74 18.01 -9.92
N ILE A 62 8.55 17.95 -8.60
CA ILE A 62 9.50 17.31 -7.67
C ILE A 62 9.18 15.82 -7.51
N THR A 63 7.91 15.44 -7.70
CA THR A 63 7.40 14.09 -7.48
C THR A 63 8.07 13.00 -8.33
N PHE A 64 8.46 13.31 -9.56
CA PHE A 64 9.10 12.34 -10.47
C PHE A 64 10.46 11.84 -9.96
N LEU A 65 11.18 12.66 -9.20
CA LEU A 65 12.50 12.33 -8.64
C LEU A 65 12.40 11.48 -7.38
N PHE A 66 11.30 11.61 -6.62
CA PHE A 66 11.08 10.86 -5.39
C PHE A 66 10.39 9.51 -5.64
N ILE A 67 9.45 9.40 -6.59
CA ILE A 67 8.72 8.15 -6.85
C ILE A 67 9.57 7.05 -7.50
N ASN A 68 10.53 7.42 -8.35
CA ASN A 68 11.41 6.45 -9.03
C ASN A 68 12.21 5.56 -8.07
N PRO A 69 12.97 6.10 -7.09
CA PRO A 69 13.74 5.27 -6.17
C PRO A 69 12.85 4.40 -5.25
N PHE A 70 11.63 4.86 -4.93
CA PHE A 70 10.67 4.06 -4.15
C PHE A 70 10.22 2.80 -4.88
N ASN A 71 10.03 2.86 -6.20
CA ASN A 71 9.67 1.68 -7.00
C ASN A 71 10.86 0.75 -7.24
N THR A 72 12.09 1.30 -7.36
CA THR A 72 13.32 0.50 -7.48
C THR A 72 13.71 -0.16 -6.15
N GLY A 73 13.39 0.44 -5.01
CA GLY A 73 13.64 -0.10 -3.67
C GLY A 73 12.93 -1.43 -3.37
N HIS A 74 11.83 -1.73 -4.08
CA HIS A 74 11.18 -3.05 -4.01
C HIS A 74 12.01 -4.19 -4.64
N ALA A 75 13.07 -3.87 -5.39
CA ALA A 75 14.03 -4.87 -5.85
C ALA A 75 14.93 -5.38 -4.71
N ILE A 76 14.94 -4.71 -3.55
CA ILE A 76 15.64 -5.18 -2.36
C ILE A 76 14.77 -6.29 -1.73
N PRO A 77 15.27 -7.54 -1.64
CA PRO A 77 14.53 -8.62 -0.98
C PRO A 77 14.25 -8.22 0.47
N SER A 78 12.98 -8.31 0.89
CA SER A 78 12.55 -7.95 2.24
C SER A 78 13.32 -8.71 3.32
N GLN A 79 13.62 -9.99 3.09
CA GLN A 79 14.52 -10.79 3.93
C GLN A 79 15.91 -10.15 4.08
N GLY A 80 16.47 -9.57 3.02
CA GLY A 80 17.79 -8.93 3.05
C GLY A 80 17.81 -7.68 3.93
N LEU A 81 16.74 -6.88 3.91
CA LEU A 81 16.65 -5.66 4.71
C LEU A 81 16.52 -5.98 6.22
N ILE A 82 15.72 -7.00 6.55
CA ILE A 82 15.60 -7.50 7.93
C ILE A 82 16.95 -8.00 8.44
N LEU A 83 17.65 -8.83 7.65
CA LEU A 83 18.98 -9.33 8.00
C LEU A 83 20.00 -8.20 8.17
N LEU A 84 19.98 -7.18 7.31
CA LEU A 84 20.84 -6.00 7.42
C LEU A 84 20.62 -5.26 8.75
N PHE A 85 19.36 -4.99 9.11
CA PHE A 85 19.07 -4.28 10.35
C PHE A 85 19.35 -5.12 11.59
N ILE A 86 19.13 -6.43 11.54
CA ILE A 86 19.55 -7.35 12.60
C ILE A 86 21.07 -7.34 12.77
N LEU A 87 21.84 -7.31 11.67
CA LEU A 87 23.30 -7.24 11.74
C LEU A 87 23.80 -5.92 12.33
N LEU A 88 23.12 -4.80 12.02
CA LEU A 88 23.52 -3.46 12.49
C LEU A 88 23.09 -3.16 13.94
N ILE A 89 21.90 -3.60 14.35
CA ILE A 89 21.25 -3.20 15.62
C ILE A 89 21.19 -4.38 16.61
N GLY A 90 21.33 -5.62 16.14
CA GLY A 90 21.24 -6.85 16.92
C GLY A 90 19.89 -7.57 16.77
N PHE A 91 19.80 -8.77 17.36
CA PHE A 91 18.56 -9.57 17.42
C PHE A 91 17.59 -8.96 18.45
N ASN A 92 16.78 -8.02 17.99
CA ASN A 92 15.68 -7.40 18.76
C ASN A 92 14.47 -7.17 17.85
N ASP A 93 13.33 -6.77 18.42
CA ASP A 93 12.12 -6.44 17.66
C ASP A 93 12.23 -5.11 16.90
N VAL A 94 13.15 -4.23 17.33
CA VAL A 94 13.37 -2.90 16.74
C VAL A 94 13.72 -2.96 15.24
N PRO A 95 14.68 -3.78 14.78
CA PRO A 95 14.92 -4.04 13.35
C PRO A 95 13.66 -4.36 12.54
N ILE A 96 12.74 -5.14 13.12
CA ILE A 96 11.51 -5.57 12.44
C ILE A 96 10.61 -4.36 12.23
N PHE A 97 10.37 -3.56 13.28
CA PHE A 97 9.58 -2.34 13.16
C PHE A 97 10.18 -1.34 12.16
N ILE A 98 11.49 -1.13 12.21
CA ILE A 98 12.17 -0.21 11.28
C ILE A 98 12.00 -0.70 9.83
N ALA A 99 12.22 -1.99 9.59
CA ALA A 99 12.06 -2.58 8.26
C ALA A 99 10.61 -2.47 7.77
N LEU A 100 9.62 -2.78 8.61
CA LEU A 100 8.20 -2.69 8.28
C LEU A 100 7.77 -1.25 7.97
N VAL A 101 8.19 -0.28 8.77
CA VAL A 101 7.90 1.15 8.54
C VAL A 101 8.56 1.62 7.25
N ALA A 102 9.85 1.33 7.06
CA ALA A 102 10.59 1.73 5.88
C ALA A 102 9.99 1.16 4.59
N MET A 103 9.53 -0.10 4.61
CA MET A 103 8.83 -0.74 3.48
C MET A 103 7.42 -0.17 3.25
N SER A 104 6.73 0.28 4.30
CA SER A 104 5.36 0.79 4.20
C SER A 104 5.29 2.24 3.69
N ILE A 105 6.32 3.05 3.91
CA ILE A 105 6.38 4.45 3.45
C ILE A 105 6.21 4.58 1.91
N PRO A 106 6.98 3.88 1.06
CA PRO A 106 6.87 3.99 -0.40
C PRO A 106 5.45 3.85 -0.95
N PRO A 107 4.70 2.76 -0.65
CA PRO A 107 3.33 2.62 -1.14
C PRO A 107 2.38 3.65 -0.53
N ILE A 108 2.53 4.02 0.76
CA ILE A 108 1.67 5.02 1.41
C ILE A 108 1.83 6.40 0.73
N VAL A 109 3.06 6.84 0.51
CA VAL A 109 3.37 8.12 -0.15
C VAL A 109 2.80 8.10 -1.58
N THR A 110 3.05 7.03 -2.33
CA THR A 110 2.60 6.89 -3.72
C THR A 110 1.07 6.89 -3.83
N ASN A 111 0.40 6.14 -2.95
CA ASN A 111 -1.06 6.08 -2.92
C ASN A 111 -1.69 7.43 -2.51
N THR A 112 -1.10 8.12 -1.53
CA THR A 112 -1.57 9.44 -1.07
C THR A 112 -1.44 10.47 -2.19
N TYR A 113 -0.28 10.52 -2.86
CA TYR A 113 -0.05 11.37 -4.01
C TYR A 113 -1.06 11.11 -5.13
N ALA A 114 -1.24 9.85 -5.52
CA ALA A 114 -2.17 9.47 -6.57
C ALA A 114 -3.61 9.88 -6.21
N GLY A 115 -4.03 9.63 -4.96
CA GLY A 115 -5.35 10.00 -4.47
C GLY A 115 -5.66 11.49 -4.67
N ILE A 116 -4.74 12.37 -4.25
CA ILE A 116 -4.90 13.83 -4.35
C ILE A 116 -4.91 14.28 -5.82
N PHE A 117 -3.95 13.81 -6.61
CA PHE A 117 -3.80 14.21 -8.00
C PHE A 117 -5.00 13.82 -8.87
N TYR A 118 -5.56 12.62 -8.67
CA TYR A 118 -6.74 12.18 -9.42
C TYR A 118 -8.04 12.81 -8.90
N ALA A 119 -8.14 13.12 -7.60
CA ALA A 119 -9.30 13.82 -7.05
C ALA A 119 -9.42 15.24 -7.63
N ASP A 120 -8.33 16.01 -7.65
CA ASP A 120 -8.31 17.38 -8.18
C ASP A 120 -8.69 17.42 -9.68
N LYS A 121 -8.12 16.52 -10.48
CA LYS A 121 -8.47 16.37 -11.90
C LYS A 121 -9.95 16.05 -12.13
N ARG A 122 -10.56 15.23 -11.27
CA ARG A 122 -12.00 14.89 -11.38
C ARG A 122 -12.87 16.09 -11.08
N LEU A 123 -12.54 16.86 -10.04
CA LEU A 123 -13.26 18.08 -9.68
C LEU A 123 -13.17 19.11 -10.80
N CYS A 124 -11.98 19.40 -11.30
CA CYS A 124 -11.77 20.34 -12.40
C CYS A 124 -12.54 19.92 -13.69
N LYS A 125 -12.50 18.62 -14.06
CA LYS A 125 -13.28 18.11 -15.20
C LYS A 125 -14.79 18.26 -15.01
N SER A 126 -15.30 18.05 -13.80
CA SER A 126 -16.74 18.21 -13.50
C SER A 126 -17.17 19.67 -13.57
N GLN A 127 -16.35 20.60 -13.06
CA GLN A 127 -16.61 22.04 -13.15
C GLN A 127 -16.54 22.54 -14.59
N ALA A 128 -15.54 22.10 -15.36
CA ALA A 128 -15.42 22.45 -16.77
C ALA A 128 -16.63 21.94 -17.58
N ALA A 129 -17.18 20.77 -17.23
CA ALA A 129 -18.41 20.26 -17.84
C ALA A 129 -19.65 21.09 -17.44
N MET A 130 -19.76 21.51 -16.18
CA MET A 130 -20.86 22.35 -15.69
C MET A 130 -20.83 23.77 -16.29
N TYR A 131 -19.65 24.36 -16.47
CA TYR A 131 -19.49 25.71 -17.03
C TYR A 131 -19.54 25.73 -18.56
N ARG A 132 -19.41 24.58 -19.26
CA ARG A 132 -19.46 24.55 -20.72
C ARG A 132 -20.85 25.02 -21.16
N PRO A 133 -20.98 26.18 -21.82
CA PRO A 133 -22.29 26.68 -22.23
C PRO A 133 -22.93 25.66 -23.16
N HIS A 134 -24.18 25.31 -22.89
CA HIS A 134 -24.95 24.43 -23.75
C HIS A 134 -25.03 25.04 -25.15
N PRO A 135 -24.75 24.26 -26.22
CA PRO A 135 -24.88 24.74 -27.59
C PRO A 135 -26.31 25.23 -27.78
N ARG A 136 -26.45 26.51 -28.16
CA ARG A 136 -27.76 27.09 -28.46
C ARG A 136 -28.32 26.33 -29.66
N HIS A 137 -29.57 25.87 -29.55
CA HIS A 137 -30.27 25.10 -30.59
C HIS A 137 -30.22 25.77 -31.98
N THR A 138 -29.93 27.07 -32.05
CA THR A 138 -29.71 27.84 -33.28
C THR A 138 -28.49 27.39 -34.12
N GLU A 139 -27.45 26.79 -33.53
CA GLU A 139 -26.27 26.34 -34.29
C GLU A 139 -26.47 24.93 -34.89
N ALA A 140 -27.33 24.11 -34.28
CA ALA A 140 -27.72 22.81 -34.82
C ALA A 140 -28.62 22.95 -36.05
N GLU A 141 -29.49 23.96 -36.07
CA GLU A 141 -30.39 24.23 -37.20
C GLU A 141 -29.68 24.91 -38.37
N ALA A 142 -28.59 25.66 -38.12
CA ALA A 142 -27.78 26.28 -39.17
C ALA A 142 -26.87 25.29 -39.93
N ALA A 143 -26.63 24.10 -39.38
CA ALA A 143 -25.78 23.08 -40.00
C ALA A 143 -26.56 22.06 -40.87
N ASP A 144 -27.89 22.00 -40.73
CA ASP A 144 -28.77 21.08 -41.49
C ASP A 144 -29.31 21.70 -42.80
N ILE A 145 -29.12 23.01 -42.98
CA ILE A 145 -29.58 23.80 -44.14
C ILE A 145 -28.49 24.02 -45.21
N GLY A 146 -27.40 23.24 -45.18
CA GLY A 146 -26.26 23.34 -46.11
C GLY A 146 -26.05 22.09 -46.95
#